data_AF-A0A1F8PAS9-F1
#
_entry.id   AF-A0A1F8PAS9-F1
#
_cell.length_a   1.000
_cell.length_b   1.000
_cell.length_c   1.000
_cell.angle_alpha   90.00
_cell.angle_beta   90.00
_cell.angle_gamma   90.00
#
_symmetry.space_group_name_H-M   'P 1'
#
loop_
_entity.id
_entity.type
_entity.pdbx_description
1 polymer ?
#
loop_
_entity_poly.entity_id
_entity_poly.type
_entity_poly.pdbx_seq_one_letter_code
_entity_poly.pdbx_strand_id
1 'polypeptide(L)' 'MSMPIRSRTSASLIENLRQVKGKGLTPFLREQEARYRCPTYGGVICIHDGICYDCYIKQHPA' A
#
# COMPACT_ATOMS: atom_id res chain seq x y z
N MET A 1 -0.14 -14.77 -22.88
CA MET A 1 0.97 -14.16 -22.11
C MET A 1 0.38 -13.51 -20.86
N SER A 2 0.37 -14.22 -19.73
CA SER A 2 -0.03 -13.64 -18.44
C SER A 2 1.15 -12.87 -17.87
N MET A 3 1.19 -11.56 -18.13
CA MET A 3 2.19 -10.65 -17.59
C MET A 3 2.12 -10.74 -16.05
N PRO A 4 3.21 -11.10 -15.35
CA PRO A 4 3.19 -11.07 -13.89
C PRO A 4 2.98 -9.61 -13.47
N ILE A 5 2.05 -9.38 -12.55
CA ILE A 5 1.68 -8.06 -12.06
C ILE A 5 2.84 -7.48 -11.22
N ARG A 6 3.92 -7.09 -11.89
CA ARG A 6 5.07 -6.35 -11.36
C ARG A 6 5.06 -4.95 -11.97
N SER A 7 3.96 -4.24 -11.75
CA SER A 7 3.70 -2.93 -12.34
C SER A 7 4.29 -1.83 -11.45
N ARG A 8 5.61 -1.56 -11.54
CA ARG A 8 6.32 -0.37 -10.98
C ARG A 8 6.14 -0.01 -9.49
N THR A 9 5.28 -0.69 -8.75
CA THR A 9 4.99 -0.47 -7.35
C THR A 9 5.89 -1.35 -6.50
N SER A 10 6.36 -0.84 -5.37
CA SER A 10 7.05 -1.64 -4.35
C SER A 10 6.14 -2.73 -3.77
N ALA A 11 4.81 -2.53 -3.81
CA ALA A 11 3.81 -3.52 -3.41
C ALA A 11 3.54 -4.57 -4.50
N SER A 12 3.47 -5.84 -4.09
CA SER A 12 3.01 -6.95 -4.93
C SER A 12 1.49 -7.06 -4.87
N LEU A 13 0.81 -6.72 -5.97
CA LEU A 13 -0.65 -6.83 -6.06
C LEU A 13 -1.15 -8.27 -5.93
N ILE A 14 -0.34 -9.25 -6.34
CA ILE A 14 -0.64 -10.69 -6.17
C ILE A 14 -0.66 -11.05 -4.69
N GLU A 15 0.26 -10.50 -3.90
CA GLU A 15 0.32 -10.76 -2.46
C GLU A 15 -0.87 -10.13 -1.74
N ASN A 16 -1.28 -8.92 -2.13
CA ASN A 16 -2.51 -8.30 -1.62
C ASN A 16 -3.74 -9.19 -1.87
N LEU A 17 -3.87 -9.76 -3.07
CA LEU A 17 -4.96 -10.68 -3.39
C LEU A 17 -4.91 -11.96 -2.55
N ARG A 18 -3.72 -12.52 -2.31
CA ARG A 18 -3.56 -13.69 -1.42
C ARG A 18 -3.97 -13.37 0.01
N GLN A 19 -3.60 -12.20 0.52
CA GLN A 19 -4.00 -11.74 1.83
C GLN A 19 -5.51 -11.55 1.94
N VAL A 20 -6.14 -10.87 0.98
CA VAL A 20 -7.60 -10.71 0.95
C VAL A 20 -8.29 -12.07 0.92
N LYS A 21 -7.76 -13.04 0.17
CA LYS A 21 -8.30 -14.41 0.14
C LYS A 21 -8.14 -15.15 1.48
N GLY A 22 -7.04 -14.92 2.20
CA GLY A 22 -6.73 -15.63 3.45
C GLY A 22 -7.42 -15.09 4.70
N LYS A 23 -7.45 -13.77 4.89
CA LYS A 23 -8.04 -13.12 6.08
C LYS A 23 -9.32 -12.33 5.80
N GLY A 24 -9.71 -12.15 4.54
CA GLY A 24 -10.85 -11.33 4.15
C GLY A 24 -10.50 -9.86 3.97
N LEU A 25 -11.47 -9.11 3.43
CA LEU A 25 -11.27 -7.72 3.00
C LEU A 25 -11.11 -6.74 4.16
N THR A 26 -11.97 -6.81 5.18
CA THR A 26 -11.98 -5.87 6.31
C THR A 26 -10.66 -5.82 7.09
N PRO A 27 -10.08 -6.95 7.55
CA PRO A 27 -8.80 -6.90 8.25
C PRO A 27 -7.65 -6.46 7.31
N PHE A 28 -7.69 -6.85 6.04
CA PHE A 28 -6.74 -6.36 5.05
C PHE A 28 -6.77 -4.83 4.93
N LEU A 29 -7.96 -4.22 4.78
CA LEU A 29 -8.09 -2.77 4.68
C LEU A 29 -7.58 -2.05 5.92
N ARG A 30 -7.86 -2.55 7.13
CA ARG A 30 -7.32 -1.98 8.38
C ARG A 30 -5.79 -1.99 8.42
N GLU A 31 -5.19 -3.08 7.99
CA GLU A 31 -3.73 -3.17 7.90
C GLU A 31 -3.14 -2.26 6.83
N GLN A 32 -3.79 -2.12 5.67
CA GLN A 32 -3.34 -1.18 4.63
C GLN A 32 -3.48 0.27 5.10
N GLU A 33 -4.57 0.62 5.77
CA GLU A 33 -4.78 1.96 6.32
C GLU A 33 -3.68 2.31 7.33
N ALA A 34 -3.35 1.39 8.25
CA ALA A 34 -2.26 1.58 9.18
C ALA A 34 -0.89 1.71 8.48
N ARG A 35 -0.63 0.87 7.46
CA ARG A 35 0.64 0.85 6.71
C ARG A 35 0.88 2.12 5.90
N TYR A 36 -0.16 2.66 5.27
CA TYR A 36 -0.05 3.81 4.37
C TYR A 36 -0.48 5.13 5.02
N ARG A 37 -0.66 5.17 6.35
CA ARG A 37 -0.91 6.40 7.08
C ARG A 37 0.38 7.17 7.29
N CYS A 38 0.37 8.44 6.92
CA CYS A 38 1.47 9.36 7.18
C CYS A 38 1.58 9.61 8.70
N PRO A 39 2.75 9.40 9.31
CA PRO A 39 2.93 9.64 10.75
C PRO A 39 2.93 11.12 11.11
N THR A 40 3.18 12.01 10.14
CA THR A 40 3.33 13.45 10.39
C THR A 40 2.00 14.19 10.39
N TYR A 41 1.14 13.95 9.39
CA TYR A 41 -0.13 14.68 9.21
C TYR A 41 -1.36 13.76 9.16
N GLY A 42 -1.18 12.45 9.26
CA GLY A 42 -2.29 11.50 9.14
C GLY A 42 -2.82 11.29 7.72
N GLY A 43 -2.22 11.94 6.73
CA GLY A 43 -2.49 11.77 5.31
C GLY A 43 -2.22 10.36 4.76
N VAL A 44 -2.47 10.16 3.47
CA VAL A 44 -2.25 8.88 2.79
C VAL A 44 -0.96 8.90 1.99
N ILE A 45 -0.14 7.87 2.17
CA ILE A 45 1.09 7.64 1.42
C ILE A 45 0.75 6.93 0.10
N CYS A 46 1.16 7.51 -1.03
CA CYS A 46 0.96 6.94 -2.36
C CYS A 46 1.76 5.65 -2.55
N ILE A 47 1.12 4.59 -3.04
CA ILE A 47 1.75 3.27 -3.25
C ILE A 47 2.72 3.22 -4.45
N HIS A 48 2.62 4.19 -5.36
CA HIS A 48 3.45 4.28 -6.57
C HIS A 48 4.78 4.98 -6.26
N ASP A 49 4.70 6.12 -5.58
CA ASP A 49 5.84 7.02 -5.41
C ASP A 49 6.36 7.06 -3.97
N GLY A 50 5.63 6.48 -3.01
CA GLY A 50 5.94 6.54 -1.58
C GLY A 50 5.79 7.96 -1.01
N ILE A 51 5.06 8.87 -1.66
CA ILE A 51 4.94 10.25 -1.20
C ILE A 51 3.60 10.42 -0.49
N CYS A 52 3.62 11.06 0.68
CA CYS A 52 2.41 11.64 1.25
C CYS A 52 2.24 13.06 0.69
N TYR A 53 1.13 13.32 -0.01
CA TYR A 53 0.90 14.62 -0.65
C TYR A 53 0.53 15.74 0.33
N ASP A 54 0.22 15.39 1.59
CA ASP A 54 -0.01 16.40 2.63
C ASP A 54 1.30 16.95 3.19
N CYS A 55 2.39 16.16 3.21
CA CYS A 55 3.71 16.61 3.65
C CYS A 55 4.73 16.80 2.54
N TYR A 56 4.48 16.26 1.34
CA TYR A 56 5.43 16.18 0.23
C TYR A 56 6.76 15.46 0.58
N ILE A 57 6.78 14.68 1.65
CA ILE A 57 7.94 13.89 2.07
C ILE A 57 7.79 12.46 1.56
N LYS A 58 8.86 11.90 1.00
CA LYS A 58 8.95 10.45 0.69
C LYS A 58 8.94 9.65 1.98
N GLN A 59 7.86 8.94 2.19
CA GLN A 59 7.68 7.94 3.23
C GLN A 59 7.90 6.58 2.56
N HIS A 60 8.89 5.80 3.01
CA HIS A 60 8.93 4.38 2.63
C HIS A 60 8.05 3.62 3.62
N PRO A 61 6.81 3.25 3.27
CA PRO A 61 6.03 2.37 4.13
C PRO A 61 6.77 1.04 4.23
N ALA A 62 6.99 0.57 5.46
CA ALA A 62 7.70 -0.66 5.78
C ALA A 62 6.99 -1.90 5.21
#